data_AF-A0ABD4JKK8-F1
#
_entry.id   AF-A0ABD4JKK8-F1
#
_cell.length_a   1.000
_cell.length_b   1.000
_cell.length_c   1.000
_cell.angle_alpha   90.00
_cell.angle_beta   90.00
_cell.angle_gamma   90.00
#
_symmetry.space_group_name_H-M   'P 1'
#
loop_
_entity.id
_entity.type
_entity.pdbx_description
1 polymer ?
#
loop_
_entity_poly.entity_id
_entity_poly.type
_entity_poly.pdbx_seq_one_letter_code
_entity_poly.pdbx_strand_id
1 'polypeptide(L)'
;EPTKNTWFYRLDMPQNYKNFSKTKPMKIEHFEPVVSWWHNREQINENGFDKAKNYTFNELKEQNFNLDLCGFPQESEEVLNPFELIAKYQDERAQLNASIDTTISQIYEILQKA
;
A
#
# COMPACT_ATOMS: atom_id res chain seq x y z
N GLU A 1 -15.19 17.04 32.43
CA GLU A 1 -14.33 18.03 31.73
C GLU A 1 -14.42 17.83 30.23
N PRO A 2 -14.23 18.88 29.40
CA PRO A 2 -14.23 18.75 27.94
C PRO A 2 -12.94 18.09 27.42
N THR A 3 -13.05 17.38 26.30
CA THR A 3 -11.91 16.76 25.61
C THR A 3 -10.97 17.84 25.06
N LYS A 4 -9.70 17.80 25.46
CA LYS A 4 -8.67 18.73 24.98
C LYS A 4 -7.97 18.19 23.73
N ASN A 5 -7.68 16.90 23.74
CA ASN A 5 -6.85 16.20 22.76
C ASN A 5 -7.43 14.80 22.50
N THR A 6 -7.32 14.33 21.26
CA THR A 6 -7.79 13.01 20.83
C THR A 6 -6.70 12.31 20.04
N TRP A 7 -6.40 11.08 20.42
CA TRP A 7 -5.45 10.22 19.72
C TRP A 7 -6.16 9.34 18.70
N PHE A 8 -5.60 9.26 17.50
CA PHE A 8 -6.00 8.33 16.45
C PHE A 8 -4.87 7.33 16.22
N TYR A 9 -5.24 6.07 15.99
CA TYR A 9 -4.31 4.99 15.69
C TYR A 9 -4.92 4.10 14.61
N ARG A 10 -4.21 3.95 13.50
CA ARG A 10 -4.56 3.04 12.41
C ARG A 10 -4.12 1.63 12.75
N LEU A 11 -5.07 0.72 12.88
CA LEU A 11 -4.78 -0.70 13.02
C LEU A 11 -4.50 -1.30 11.64
N ASP A 12 -3.24 -1.59 11.38
CA ASP A 12 -2.84 -2.21 10.12
C ASP A 12 -3.22 -3.68 10.04
N MET A 13 -3.41 -4.16 8.81
CA MET A 13 -3.65 -5.58 8.58
C MET A 13 -2.41 -6.40 9.00
N PRO A 14 -2.58 -7.54 9.68
CA PRO A 14 -1.48 -8.44 9.96
C PRO A 14 -0.77 -8.88 8.68
N GLN A 15 0.51 -9.25 8.79
CA GLN A 15 1.28 -9.75 7.66
C GLN A 15 0.54 -10.94 7.00
N ASN A 16 0.43 -10.92 5.66
CA ASN A 16 -0.28 -11.91 4.85
C ASN A 16 -1.83 -11.91 4.99
N TYR A 17 -2.42 -10.82 5.49
CA TYR A 17 -3.86 -10.60 5.49
C TYR A 17 -4.23 -9.47 4.53
N LYS A 18 -5.09 -9.78 3.55
CA LYS A 18 -5.78 -8.74 2.76
C LYS A 18 -7.05 -8.25 3.45
N ASN A 19 -7.76 -9.16 4.11
CA ASN A 19 -8.98 -8.90 4.84
C ASN A 19 -9.23 -10.01 5.88
N PHE A 20 -9.97 -9.71 6.93
CA PHE A 20 -10.49 -10.72 7.84
C PHE A 20 -11.62 -11.51 7.17
N SER A 21 -11.73 -12.80 7.50
CA SER A 21 -12.74 -13.71 6.96
C SER A 21 -13.11 -14.78 7.98
N LYS A 22 -14.07 -15.64 7.65
CA LYS A 22 -14.44 -16.78 8.52
C LYS A 22 -13.26 -17.73 8.79
N THR A 23 -12.42 -17.97 7.80
CA THR A 23 -11.22 -18.83 7.94
C THR A 23 -10.01 -18.08 8.48
N LYS A 24 -10.04 -16.74 8.45
CA LYS A 24 -8.99 -15.84 8.94
C LYS A 24 -9.61 -14.74 9.83
N PRO A 25 -10.13 -15.07 11.02
CA PRO A 25 -10.78 -14.10 11.88
C PRO A 25 -9.79 -13.11 12.50
N MET A 26 -10.31 -12.00 13.00
CA MET A 26 -9.56 -11.07 13.82
C MET A 26 -9.30 -11.70 15.20
N LYS A 27 -8.05 -11.70 15.64
CA LYS A 27 -7.62 -12.23 16.95
C LYS A 27 -7.10 -11.11 17.82
N ILE A 28 -7.08 -11.33 19.13
CA ILE A 28 -6.51 -10.39 20.12
C ILE A 28 -5.04 -10.10 19.81
N GLU A 29 -4.29 -11.11 19.34
CA GLU A 29 -2.88 -11.00 18.93
C GLU A 29 -2.64 -9.87 17.90
N HIS A 30 -3.63 -9.55 17.06
CA HIS A 30 -3.48 -8.47 16.07
C HIS A 30 -3.48 -7.07 16.72
N PHE A 31 -3.96 -6.94 17.96
CA PHE A 31 -4.02 -5.68 18.70
C PHE A 31 -2.81 -5.45 19.61
N GLU A 32 -1.91 -6.43 19.76
CA GLU A 32 -0.69 -6.27 20.56
C GLU A 32 0.11 -4.99 20.23
N PRO A 33 0.26 -4.57 18.96
CA PRO A 33 0.95 -3.33 18.64
C PRO A 33 0.25 -2.08 19.21
N VAL A 34 -1.08 -2.00 19.12
CA VAL A 34 -1.83 -0.84 19.63
C VAL A 34 -1.89 -0.84 21.16
N VAL A 35 -2.00 -2.00 21.80
CA VAL A 35 -1.96 -2.13 23.27
C VAL A 35 -0.61 -1.68 23.80
N SER A 36 0.48 -2.13 23.19
CA SER A 36 1.84 -1.73 23.56
C SER A 36 2.04 -0.21 23.39
N TRP A 37 1.56 0.33 22.28
CA TRP A 37 1.62 1.77 22.00
C TRP A 37 0.74 2.60 22.95
N TRP A 38 -0.41 2.09 23.39
CA TRP A 38 -1.37 2.84 24.20
C TRP A 38 -0.81 3.35 25.53
N HIS A 39 0.14 2.59 26.10
CA HIS A 39 0.81 2.92 27.36
C HIS A 39 1.99 3.89 27.20
N ASN A 40 2.49 4.09 25.97
CA ASN A 40 3.51 5.09 25.64
C ASN A 40 3.20 5.73 24.28
N ARG A 41 2.16 6.57 24.27
CA ARG A 41 1.62 7.11 23.01
C ARG A 41 2.57 8.11 22.40
N GLU A 42 3.08 7.75 21.24
CA GLU A 42 3.92 8.58 20.40
C GLU A 42 3.30 8.76 19.02
N GLN A 43 3.66 9.84 18.33
CA GLN A 43 3.26 10.00 16.94
C GLN A 43 4.02 8.98 16.08
N ILE A 44 3.32 8.32 15.17
CA ILE A 44 3.89 7.36 14.23
C ILE A 44 3.55 7.83 12.82
N ASN A 45 4.58 8.09 12.02
CA ASN A 45 4.48 8.39 10.60
C ASN A 45 5.23 7.32 9.80
N GLU A 46 4.54 6.67 8.88
CA GLU A 46 5.08 5.63 8.01
C GLU A 46 4.97 6.10 6.56
N ASN A 47 6.10 6.35 5.89
CA ASN A 47 6.18 6.76 4.48
C ASN A 47 5.35 8.02 4.15
N GLY A 48 5.28 8.99 5.05
CA GLY A 48 4.49 10.22 4.86
C GLY A 48 3.03 10.10 5.27
N PHE A 49 2.58 8.93 5.72
CA PHE A 49 1.22 8.70 6.22
C PHE A 49 1.23 8.54 7.75
N ASP A 50 0.47 9.39 8.43
CA ASP A 50 0.29 9.29 9.88
C ASP A 50 -0.47 8.00 10.22
N LYS A 51 0.19 7.09 10.95
CA LYS A 51 -0.43 5.89 11.54
C LYS A 51 -1.01 6.20 12.91
N ALA A 52 -0.30 7.00 13.70
CA ALA A 52 -0.79 7.43 15.00
C ALA A 52 -0.50 8.90 15.23
N LYS A 53 -1.51 9.69 15.61
CA LYS A 53 -1.35 11.12 15.83
C LYS A 53 -2.35 11.66 16.83
N ASN A 54 -1.89 12.66 17.58
CA ASN A 54 -2.71 13.42 18.51
C ASN A 54 -3.21 14.68 17.82
N TYR A 55 -4.52 14.92 17.91
CA TYR A 55 -5.16 16.13 17.41
C TYR A 55 -5.80 16.88 18.59
N THR A 56 -5.57 18.17 18.61
CA THR A 56 -6.21 19.10 19.54
C THR A 56 -7.67 19.31 19.18
N PHE A 57 -8.47 19.74 20.16
CA PHE A 57 -9.88 20.10 19.93
C PHE A 57 -10.05 21.16 18.82
N ASN A 58 -9.14 22.12 18.72
CA ASN A 58 -9.20 23.18 17.72
C ASN A 58 -8.96 22.64 16.31
N GLU A 59 -7.96 21.77 16.13
CA GLU A 59 -7.68 21.13 14.82
C GLU A 59 -8.88 20.31 14.35
N LEU A 60 -9.50 19.53 15.25
CA LEU A 60 -10.71 18.77 14.91
C LEU A 60 -11.87 19.71 14.57
N LYS A 61 -12.05 20.80 15.30
CA LYS A 61 -13.09 21.79 15.03
C LYS A 61 -12.91 22.47 13.67
N GLU A 62 -11.68 22.84 13.33
CA GLU A 62 -11.31 23.43 12.03
C GLU A 62 -11.59 22.47 10.87
N GLN A 63 -11.38 21.16 11.09
CA GLN A 63 -11.71 20.10 10.14
C GLN A 63 -13.19 19.67 10.20
N ASN A 64 -14.08 20.49 10.75
CA ASN A 64 -15.51 20.20 10.87
C ASN A 64 -15.81 18.87 11.59
N PHE A 65 -15.01 18.56 12.61
CA PHE A 65 -15.04 17.32 13.39
C PHE A 65 -14.90 16.06 12.53
N ASN A 66 -14.10 16.11 11.47
CA ASN A 66 -13.72 14.90 10.74
C ASN A 66 -12.87 13.98 11.65
N LEU A 67 -13.41 12.80 11.96
CA LEU A 67 -12.73 11.76 12.76
C LEU A 67 -12.12 10.66 11.88
N ASP A 68 -12.24 10.76 10.55
CA ASP A 68 -11.55 9.87 9.62
C ASP A 68 -10.12 10.38 9.39
N LEU A 69 -9.28 10.20 10.41
CA LEU A 69 -7.89 10.62 10.46
C LEU A 69 -6.97 9.40 10.58
N CYS A 70 -5.73 9.52 10.09
CA CYS A 70 -4.77 8.41 10.01
C CYS A 70 -5.28 7.26 9.10
N GLY A 71 -5.69 7.58 7.88
CA GLY A 71 -6.15 6.60 6.89
C GLY A 71 -5.06 5.66 6.37
N PHE A 72 -5.46 4.60 5.66
CA PHE A 72 -4.52 3.70 4.98
C PHE A 72 -3.85 4.42 3.81
N PRO A 73 -2.54 4.18 3.56
CA PRO A 73 -1.88 4.69 2.37
C PRO A 73 -2.62 4.14 1.15
N GLN A 74 -3.12 5.03 0.30
CA GLN A 74 -3.60 4.62 -1.01
C GLN A 74 -2.42 4.71 -1.96
N GLU A 75 -2.09 3.58 -2.60
CA GLU A 75 -1.24 3.62 -3.78
C GLU A 75 -2.00 4.37 -4.87
N SER A 76 -1.55 5.58 -5.18
CA SER A 76 -2.02 6.28 -6.36
C SER A 76 -1.43 5.58 -7.58
N GLU A 77 -2.24 4.82 -8.31
CA GLU A 77 -1.86 4.37 -9.64
C GLU A 77 -1.78 5.59 -10.55
N GLU A 78 -0.60 5.85 -11.10
CA GLU A 78 -0.42 6.88 -12.12
C GLU A 78 -1.14 6.41 -13.38
N VAL A 79 -2.30 7.01 -13.67
CA VAL A 79 -3.03 6.75 -14.91
C VAL A 79 -2.25 7.42 -16.04
N LEU A 80 -1.35 6.67 -16.68
CA LEU A 80 -0.64 7.12 -17.88
C LEU A 80 -1.62 7.58 -18.96
N ASN A 81 -1.22 8.60 -19.72
CA ASN A 81 -2.01 9.02 -20.87
C ASN A 81 -2.14 7.84 -21.86
N PRO A 82 -3.32 7.61 -22.48
CA PRO A 82 -3.51 6.49 -23.41
C PRO A 82 -2.44 6.39 -24.50
N PHE A 83 -1.93 7.52 -25.01
CA PHE A 83 -0.88 7.52 -26.04
C PHE A 83 0.47 7.03 -25.51
N GLU A 84 0.86 7.45 -24.30
CA GLU A 84 2.12 7.01 -23.68
C GLU A 84 2.07 5.53 -23.32
N LEU A 85 0.92 5.06 -22.82
CA LEU A 85 0.70 3.66 -22.50
C LEU A 85 0.83 2.76 -23.74
N ILE A 86 0.23 3.17 -24.87
CA ILE A 86 0.32 2.44 -26.14
C ILE A 86 1.76 2.41 -26.65
N ALA A 87 2.47 3.54 -26.60
CA ALA A 87 3.86 3.61 -27.06
C ALA A 87 4.77 2.69 -26.23
N LYS A 88 4.65 2.73 -24.90
CA LYS A 88 5.40 1.84 -24.00
C LYS A 88 5.11 0.37 -24.27
N TYR A 89 3.83 0.01 -24.43
CA TYR A 89 3.43 -1.35 -24.76
C TYR A 89 4.02 -1.84 -26.08
N GLN A 90 4.05 -1.01 -27.12
CA GLN A 90 4.63 -1.36 -28.42
C GLN A 90 6.14 -1.60 -28.32
N ASP A 91 6.85 -0.77 -27.55
CA ASP A 91 8.29 -0.91 -27.34
C ASP A 91 8.65 -2.18 -26.56
N GLU A 92 7.96 -2.44 -25.44
CA GLU A 92 8.14 -3.69 -24.67
C GLU A 92 7.84 -4.93 -25.52
N ARG A 93 6.79 -4.88 -26.35
CA ARG A 93 6.44 -5.98 -27.26
C ARG A 93 7.50 -6.20 -28.33
N ALA A 94 8.08 -5.14 -28.89
CA ALA A 94 9.15 -5.25 -29.89
C ALA A 94 10.41 -5.90 -29.28
N GLN A 95 10.78 -5.49 -28.06
CA GLN A 95 11.91 -6.08 -27.34
C GLN A 95 11.69 -7.57 -27.04
N LEU A 96 10.50 -7.94 -26.54
CA LEU A 96 10.17 -9.35 -26.29
C LEU A 96 10.22 -10.18 -27.58
N ASN A 97 9.64 -9.67 -28.67
CA ASN A 97 9.65 -10.39 -29.95
C ASN A 97 11.09 -10.61 -30.46
N ALA A 98 11.96 -9.60 -30.36
CA ALA A 98 13.37 -9.76 -30.73
C ALA A 98 14.06 -10.85 -29.89
N SER A 99 13.74 -10.95 -28.60
CA SER A 99 14.25 -12.02 -27.73
C SER A 99 13.72 -13.39 -28.13
N ILE A 100 12.43 -13.47 -28.49
CA ILE A 100 11.80 -14.72 -28.98
C ILE A 100 12.49 -15.17 -30.27
N ASP A 101 12.65 -14.26 -31.24
CA ASP A 101 13.28 -14.55 -32.53
C ASP A 101 14.72 -15.04 -32.34
N THR A 102 15.49 -14.38 -31.47
CA THR A 102 16.85 -14.78 -31.12
C THR A 102 16.89 -16.20 -30.54
N THR A 103 15.98 -16.50 -29.62
CA THR A 103 15.91 -17.83 -28.98
C THR A 103 15.51 -18.90 -30.00
N ILE A 104 14.56 -18.59 -30.89
CA ILE A 104 14.12 -19.48 -31.97
C ILE A 104 15.30 -19.76 -32.91
N SER A 105 16.07 -18.74 -33.31
CA SER A 105 17.25 -18.92 -34.15
C SER A 105 18.30 -19.83 -33.49
N GLN A 106 18.55 -19.67 -32.19
CA GLN A 106 19.46 -20.55 -31.44
C GLN A 106 18.98 -22.00 -31.43
N ILE A 107 17.68 -22.23 -31.25
CA ILE A 107 17.10 -23.59 -31.31
C ILE A 107 17.28 -24.18 -32.71
N TYR A 108 17.01 -23.42 -33.77
CA TYR A 108 17.21 -23.87 -35.14
C TYR A 108 18.66 -24.26 -35.44
N GLU A 109 19.65 -23.48 -34.96
CA GLU A 109 21.06 -23.82 -35.14
C GLU A 109 21.44 -25.12 -34.43
N ILE A 110 20.91 -25.36 -33.22
CA ILE A 110 21.16 -26.60 -32.48
C ILE A 110 20.59 -27.80 -33.26
N LEU A 111 19.36 -27.67 -33.77
CA LEU A 111 18.69 -28.73 -34.53
C LEU A 111 19.38 -29.03 -35.88
N GLN A 112 20.02 -28.05 -36.52
CA GLN A 112 20.75 -28.27 -37.78
C GLN A 112 22.16 -28.86 -37.60
N LYS A 113 22.75 -28.72 -36.40
CA LYS A 113 24.08 -29.25 -36.07
C LYS A 113 24.03 -30.67 -35.46
N ALA A 114 22.82 -31.20 -35.19
CA ALA A 114 22.56 -32.56 -34.73
C ALA A 114 22.29 -33.50 -35.92
#